data_AF-A0A2U3NEN5-F1
#
_entry.id   AF-A0A2U3NEN5-F1
#
_cell.length_a   1.000
_cell.length_b   1.000
_cell.length_c   1.000
_cell.angle_alpha   90.00
_cell.angle_beta   90.00
_cell.angle_gamma   90.00
#
_symmetry.space_group_name_H-M   'P 1'
#
loop_
_entity.id
_entity.type
_entity.pdbx_description
1 polymer ?
#
loop_
_entity_poly.entity_id
_entity_poly.type
_entity_poly.pdbx_seq_one_letter_code
_entity_poly.pdbx_strand_id
1 'polypeptide(L)'
;MPHVNDVPLPEGASPGNEGCAAWDGAFRVIYGIERKIIDSDSWVQTSAVQLPDGTLDSAEGPSRSDPGISVNSSWENYLTGSQARQLAAAIIASADELDTWTRERHGCPFSWCTTRPRHTDDQDHWSGITYTTASLRHGDPYHLEGDRSPLTVGAGVAYVEGQMPAVVVHLDGGQYDYDHDAFLRLDEAYELRRALDQAIDHATEAFSHMCDEIVSGAHTLGGDK
;
A
#
# COMPACT_ATOMS: atom_id res chain seq x y z
N MET A 1 12.82 -8.17 32.81
CA MET A 1 11.99 -8.05 31.60
C MET A 1 11.46 -9.43 31.26
N PRO A 2 10.22 -9.57 30.76
CA PRO A 2 9.72 -10.86 30.28
C PRO A 2 10.67 -11.42 29.22
N HIS A 3 10.79 -12.75 29.18
CA HIS A 3 11.57 -13.41 28.16
C HIS A 3 10.81 -13.31 26.83
N VAL A 4 11.48 -13.07 25.70
CA VAL A 4 10.79 -12.86 24.40
C VAL A 4 9.89 -14.04 24.00
N ASN A 5 10.20 -15.26 24.46
CA ASN A 5 9.35 -16.44 24.25
C ASN A 5 8.00 -16.39 24.97
N ASP A 6 7.88 -15.62 26.05
CA ASP A 6 6.65 -15.46 26.81
C ASP A 6 5.72 -14.39 26.21
N VAL A 7 6.24 -13.58 25.29
CA VAL A 7 5.47 -12.58 24.56
C VAL A 7 4.57 -13.28 23.54
N PRO A 8 3.28 -12.92 23.42
CA PRO A 8 2.43 -13.45 22.36
C PRO A 8 2.95 -13.11 20.96
N LEU A 9 2.81 -14.05 20.03
CA LEU A 9 3.09 -13.80 18.61
C LEU A 9 1.99 -12.95 17.99
N PRO A 10 2.29 -12.14 16.94
CA PRO A 10 1.28 -11.61 16.06
C PRO A 10 0.41 -12.73 15.48
N GLU A 11 -0.83 -12.40 15.11
CA GLU A 11 -1.72 -13.37 14.47
C GLU A 11 -1.10 -13.88 13.16
N GLY A 12 -1.21 -15.19 12.91
CA GLY A 12 -0.62 -15.85 11.74
C GLY A 12 0.89 -16.06 11.82
N ALA A 13 1.59 -15.45 12.78
CA ALA A 13 3.03 -15.62 12.94
C ALA A 13 3.39 -16.94 13.63
N SER A 14 4.55 -17.47 13.25
CA SER A 14 5.21 -18.62 13.85
C SER A 14 6.64 -18.25 14.25
N PRO A 15 7.20 -18.85 15.31
CA PRO A 15 8.58 -18.57 15.68
C PRO A 15 9.53 -19.20 14.67
N GLY A 16 10.65 -18.53 14.40
CA GLY A 16 11.72 -19.10 13.58
C GLY A 16 12.33 -20.36 14.18
N ASN A 17 12.83 -21.25 13.31
CA ASN A 17 13.45 -22.51 13.71
C ASN A 17 14.69 -22.33 14.60
N GLU A 18 15.37 -21.18 14.47
CA GLU A 18 16.52 -20.80 15.30
C GLU A 18 16.11 -20.26 16.69
N GLY A 19 14.82 -20.00 16.89
CA GLY A 19 14.26 -19.49 18.14
C GLY A 19 14.80 -18.11 18.50
N CYS A 20 15.08 -17.89 19.79
CA CYS A 20 15.76 -16.69 20.30
C CYS A 20 17.19 -16.98 20.81
N ALA A 21 17.62 -18.25 20.75
CA ALA A 21 18.84 -18.74 21.39
C ALA A 21 20.10 -18.19 20.71
N ALA A 22 20.04 -17.93 19.40
CA ALA A 22 21.12 -17.29 18.65
C ALA A 22 21.41 -15.85 19.13
N TRP A 23 20.52 -15.25 19.92
CA TRP A 23 20.60 -13.86 20.39
C TRP A 23 20.42 -13.72 21.90
N ASP A 24 20.75 -14.76 22.68
CA ASP A 24 20.64 -14.77 24.15
C ASP A 24 19.27 -14.32 24.69
N GLY A 25 18.20 -14.55 23.93
CA GLY A 25 16.84 -14.13 24.30
C GLY A 25 16.56 -12.63 24.14
N ALA A 26 17.48 -11.86 23.55
CA ALA A 26 17.32 -10.42 23.33
C ALA A 26 16.18 -10.09 22.35
N PHE A 27 15.93 -10.96 21.37
CA PHE A 27 14.82 -10.89 20.43
C PHE A 27 14.59 -12.26 19.79
N ARG A 28 13.52 -12.40 19.00
CA ARG A 28 13.27 -13.60 18.17
C ARG A 28 12.87 -13.21 16.76
N VAL A 29 13.22 -14.05 15.79
CA VAL A 29 12.69 -13.95 14.43
C VAL A 29 11.33 -14.64 14.39
N ILE A 30 10.37 -14.01 13.74
CA ILE A 30 9.03 -14.56 13.49
C ILE A 30 8.78 -14.60 11.98
N TYR A 31 8.03 -15.60 11.55
CA TYR A 31 7.69 -15.83 10.14
C TYR A 31 6.18 -15.96 9.96
N GLY A 32 5.68 -15.40 8.86
CA GLY A 32 4.30 -15.50 8.46
C GLY A 32 4.03 -16.77 7.68
N ILE A 33 2.85 -16.85 7.08
CA ILE A 33 2.47 -17.99 6.25
C ILE A 33 3.39 -18.06 5.01
N GLU A 34 4.08 -19.18 4.82
CA GLU A 34 4.81 -19.45 3.59
C GLU A 34 3.83 -19.76 2.46
N ARG A 35 3.83 -18.91 1.42
CA ARG A 35 2.95 -19.04 0.25
C ARG A 35 3.76 -19.60 -0.92
N LYS A 36 3.63 -20.90 -1.17
CA LYS A 36 4.29 -21.59 -2.30
C LYS A 36 3.54 -21.37 -3.60
N ILE A 37 4.28 -21.13 -4.68
CA ILE A 37 3.73 -21.03 -6.04
C ILE A 37 3.60 -22.43 -6.62
N ILE A 38 2.43 -22.75 -7.19
CA ILE A 38 2.15 -24.10 -7.69
C ILE A 38 3.12 -24.46 -8.83
N ASP A 39 3.65 -25.68 -8.79
CA ASP A 39 4.61 -26.23 -9.76
C ASP A 39 5.89 -25.37 -9.91
N SER A 40 6.31 -24.73 -8.81
CA SER A 40 7.56 -23.97 -8.71
C SER A 40 8.17 -24.12 -7.31
N ASP A 41 9.48 -23.96 -7.20
CA ASP A 41 10.16 -23.83 -5.91
C ASP A 41 10.07 -22.40 -5.34
N SER A 42 9.43 -21.48 -6.06
CA SER A 42 9.23 -20.11 -5.59
C SER A 42 8.24 -20.03 -4.43
N TRP A 43 8.55 -19.15 -3.49
CA TRP A 43 7.68 -18.87 -2.35
C TRP A 43 7.81 -17.42 -1.89
N VAL A 44 6.79 -16.97 -1.16
CA VAL A 44 6.74 -15.66 -0.50
C VAL A 44 6.46 -15.87 0.98
N GLN A 45 7.19 -15.19 1.85
CA GLN A 45 6.98 -15.25 3.29
C GLN A 45 7.28 -13.92 3.95
N THR A 46 6.41 -13.53 4.88
CA THR A 46 6.63 -12.37 5.75
C THR A 46 7.60 -12.73 6.88
N SER A 47 8.48 -11.82 7.27
CA SER A 47 9.37 -11.99 8.42
C SER A 47 9.52 -10.70 9.21
N ALA A 48 9.78 -10.82 10.51
CA ALA A 48 10.08 -9.69 11.38
C ALA A 48 10.93 -10.15 12.57
N VAL A 49 11.54 -9.18 13.26
CA VAL A 49 12.17 -9.41 14.57
C VAL A 49 11.25 -8.86 15.65
N GLN A 50 10.90 -9.68 16.64
CA GLN A 50 10.09 -9.26 17.78
C GLN A 50 10.95 -9.08 19.02
N LEU A 51 10.78 -7.94 19.69
CA LEU A 51 11.51 -7.55 20.89
C LEU A 51 10.79 -8.04 22.17
N PRO A 52 11.46 -8.03 23.34
CA PRO A 52 10.88 -8.51 24.60
C PRO A 52 9.69 -7.69 25.11
N ASP A 53 9.50 -6.47 24.61
CA ASP A 53 8.32 -5.63 24.90
C ASP A 53 7.14 -5.92 23.95
N GLY A 54 7.33 -6.84 23.00
CA GLY A 54 6.34 -7.25 22.00
C GLY A 54 6.23 -6.36 20.78
N THR A 55 7.00 -5.27 20.71
CA THR A 55 7.15 -4.49 19.49
C THR A 55 7.95 -5.25 18.43
N LEU A 56 7.78 -4.85 17.18
CA LEU A 56 8.66 -5.28 16.11
C LEU A 56 9.84 -4.34 16.01
N ASP A 57 10.99 -4.91 15.72
CA ASP A 57 12.21 -4.15 15.49
C ASP A 57 12.11 -3.32 14.20
N SER A 58 13.04 -2.38 14.03
CA SER A 58 13.16 -1.54 12.83
C SER A 58 14.60 -1.49 12.34
N ALA A 59 14.85 -0.85 11.19
CA ALA A 59 16.19 -0.63 10.63
C ALA A 59 17.14 0.10 11.61
N GLU A 60 16.59 0.90 12.53
CA GLU A 60 17.37 1.64 13.53
C GLU A 60 17.44 0.92 14.90
N GLY A 61 16.72 -0.17 15.09
CA GLY A 61 16.67 -0.89 16.36
C GLY A 61 17.76 -1.96 16.50
N PRO A 62 17.73 -2.77 17.57
CA PRO A 62 18.85 -3.60 18.00
C PRO A 62 19.32 -4.64 16.98
N SER A 63 18.40 -5.26 16.22
CA SER A 63 18.74 -6.19 15.13
C SER A 63 18.95 -5.49 13.79
N ARG A 64 18.53 -4.21 13.67
CA ARG A 64 18.51 -3.42 12.43
C ARG A 64 17.76 -4.13 11.30
N SER A 65 16.70 -4.84 11.64
CA SER A 65 15.89 -5.60 10.71
C SER A 65 14.45 -5.07 10.75
N ASP A 66 14.09 -4.29 9.73
CA ASP A 66 12.69 -3.95 9.50
C ASP A 66 11.87 -5.23 9.19
N PRO A 67 10.57 -5.24 9.55
CA PRO A 67 9.65 -6.24 9.06
C PRO A 67 9.59 -6.20 7.53
N GLY A 68 9.58 -7.37 6.89
CA GLY A 68 9.72 -7.45 5.45
C GLY A 68 9.08 -8.68 4.83
N ILE A 69 9.12 -8.72 3.50
CA ILE A 69 8.63 -9.82 2.69
C ILE A 69 9.81 -10.43 1.96
N SER A 70 10.09 -11.70 2.25
CA SER A 70 11.07 -12.49 1.54
C SER A 70 10.41 -13.14 0.33
N VAL A 71 10.99 -12.94 -0.84
CA VAL A 71 10.58 -13.59 -2.08
C VAL A 71 11.72 -14.49 -2.54
N ASN A 72 11.48 -15.79 -2.57
CA ASN A 72 12.40 -16.72 -3.19
C ASN A 72 11.98 -16.99 -4.63
N SER A 73 12.82 -16.55 -5.56
CA SER A 73 12.72 -16.91 -6.97
C SER A 73 14.13 -17.00 -7.53
N SER A 74 14.41 -18.03 -8.32
CA SER A 74 15.71 -18.23 -8.96
C SER A 74 15.58 -18.03 -10.46
N TRP A 75 16.67 -17.61 -11.11
CA TRP A 75 16.72 -17.46 -12.57
C TRP A 75 16.55 -18.80 -13.31
N GLU A 76 16.79 -19.92 -12.63
CA GLU A 76 16.57 -21.28 -13.15
C GLU A 76 15.09 -21.68 -13.10
N ASN A 77 14.28 -20.99 -12.29
CA ASN A 77 12.86 -21.22 -12.10
C ASN A 77 12.03 -20.23 -12.91
N TYR A 78 12.07 -20.37 -14.24
CA TYR A 78 11.22 -19.58 -15.12
C TYR A 78 9.75 -19.72 -14.76
N LEU A 79 9.11 -18.61 -14.41
CA LEU A 79 7.68 -18.59 -14.13
C LEU A 79 6.90 -18.44 -15.42
N THR A 80 5.91 -19.29 -15.61
CA THR A 80 4.85 -19.06 -16.59
C THR A 80 4.04 -17.81 -16.23
N GLY A 81 3.28 -17.26 -17.18
CA GLY A 81 2.43 -16.11 -16.91
C GLY A 81 1.37 -16.35 -15.81
N SER A 82 0.89 -17.59 -15.63
CA SER A 82 -0.01 -17.94 -14.53
C SER A 82 0.71 -17.98 -13.18
N GLN A 83 1.92 -18.55 -13.13
CA GLN A 83 2.76 -18.57 -11.92
C GLN A 83 3.21 -17.17 -11.52
N ALA A 84 3.51 -16.29 -12.49
CA ALA A 84 3.81 -14.89 -12.21
C ALA A 84 2.63 -14.16 -11.55
N ARG A 85 1.39 -14.42 -11.99
CA ARG A 85 0.18 -13.87 -11.34
C ARG A 85 -0.04 -14.45 -9.94
N GLN A 86 0.22 -15.74 -9.74
CA GLN A 86 0.18 -16.35 -8.41
C GLN A 86 1.21 -15.72 -7.47
N LEU A 87 2.43 -15.48 -7.96
CA LEU A 87 3.48 -14.80 -7.20
C LEU A 87 3.05 -13.39 -6.80
N ALA A 88 2.51 -12.61 -7.73
CA ALA A 88 1.99 -11.28 -7.43
C ALA A 88 0.89 -11.32 -6.36
N ALA A 89 -0.06 -12.26 -6.47
CA ALA A 89 -1.11 -12.44 -5.46
C ALA A 89 -0.55 -12.86 -4.09
N ALA A 90 0.48 -13.70 -4.06
CA ALA A 90 1.16 -14.10 -2.83
C ALA A 90 1.89 -12.92 -2.16
N ILE A 91 2.54 -12.05 -2.94
CA ILE A 91 3.18 -10.82 -2.45
C ILE A 91 2.15 -9.89 -1.82
N ILE A 92 1.03 -9.63 -2.49
CA ILE A 92 -0.06 -8.78 -1.96
C ILE A 92 -0.57 -9.36 -0.63
N ALA A 93 -0.87 -10.65 -0.59
CA ALA A 93 -1.37 -11.28 0.64
C ALA A 93 -0.33 -11.29 1.79
N SER A 94 0.97 -11.35 1.49
CA SER A 94 2.04 -11.21 2.49
C SER A 94 2.20 -9.77 2.97
N ALA A 95 1.97 -8.78 2.11
CA ALA A 95 1.94 -7.37 2.50
C ALA A 95 0.76 -7.08 3.42
N ASP A 96 -0.44 -7.56 3.09
CA ASP A 96 -1.62 -7.42 3.95
C ASP A 96 -1.38 -8.05 5.34
N GLU A 97 -0.73 -9.22 5.39
CA GLU A 97 -0.32 -9.87 6.64
C GLU A 97 0.70 -9.02 7.40
N LEU A 98 1.74 -8.53 6.74
CA LEU A 98 2.76 -7.69 7.39
C LEU A 98 2.15 -6.40 7.95
N ASP A 99 1.22 -5.78 7.24
CA ASP A 99 0.48 -4.59 7.69
C ASP A 99 -0.37 -4.87 8.93
N THR A 100 -0.79 -6.12 9.17
CA THR A 100 -1.46 -6.49 10.43
C THR A 100 -0.48 -6.55 11.60
N TRP A 101 0.79 -6.86 11.34
CA TRP A 101 1.82 -6.94 12.37
C TRP A 101 2.44 -5.59 12.70
N THR A 102 2.61 -4.74 11.68
CA THR A 102 3.25 -3.42 11.77
C THR A 102 2.28 -2.29 12.03
N ARG A 103 0.97 -2.53 11.91
CA ARG A 103 -0.01 -1.71 12.61
C ARG A 103 0.40 -1.74 14.07
N GLU A 104 1.07 -0.68 14.51
CA GLU A 104 1.16 -0.34 15.92
C GLU A 104 -0.22 -0.68 16.46
N ARG A 105 -0.29 -1.53 17.50
CA ARG A 105 -1.53 -1.75 18.22
C ARG A 105 -1.86 -0.42 18.91
N HIS A 106 -2.24 0.58 18.12
CA HIS A 106 -3.03 1.70 18.53
C HIS A 106 -4.19 1.09 19.28
N GLY A 107 -4.47 1.59 20.48
CA GLY A 107 -5.65 1.20 21.26
C GLY A 107 -6.98 1.53 20.56
N CYS A 108 -6.94 1.82 19.26
CA CYS A 108 -8.09 2.00 18.41
C CYS A 108 -8.86 0.67 18.32
N PRO A 109 -10.16 0.66 18.66
CA PRO A 109 -10.97 -0.55 18.54
C PRO A 109 -11.24 -0.96 17.09
N PHE A 110 -10.89 -0.12 16.10
CA PHE A 110 -11.13 -0.36 14.68
C PHE A 110 -9.89 -0.96 14.02
N SER A 111 -9.98 -2.23 13.63
CA SER A 111 -8.87 -2.97 13.00
C SER A 111 -8.35 -2.34 11.70
N TRP A 112 -9.14 -1.49 11.04
CA TRP A 112 -8.78 -0.80 9.80
C TRP A 112 -8.12 0.56 10.03
N CYS A 113 -8.12 1.08 11.25
CA CYS A 113 -7.57 2.39 11.59
C CYS A 113 -6.04 2.33 11.62
N THR A 114 -5.41 3.30 10.97
CA THR A 114 -3.96 3.47 10.86
C THR A 114 -3.53 4.85 11.36
N THR A 115 -4.41 5.60 12.04
CA THR A 115 -4.06 6.92 12.58
C THR A 115 -2.95 6.80 13.61
N ARG A 116 -1.84 7.50 13.39
CA ARG A 116 -0.74 7.57 14.37
C ARG A 116 -1.20 8.34 15.62
N PRO A 117 -0.71 8.02 16.83
CA PRO A 117 -1.19 8.58 18.10
C PRO A 117 -0.83 10.06 18.28
N ARG A 118 -0.06 10.64 17.36
CA ARG A 118 0.48 12.01 17.47
C ARG A 118 -0.32 13.05 16.68
N HIS A 119 -1.33 12.66 15.90
CA HIS A 119 -1.89 13.56 14.88
C HIS A 119 -3.41 13.74 14.83
N THR A 120 -4.19 13.20 15.76
CA THR A 120 -5.64 13.47 15.81
C THR A 120 -6.20 13.39 17.23
N ASP A 121 -7.44 13.85 17.42
CA ASP A 121 -8.26 13.51 18.59
C ASP A 121 -8.35 11.98 18.72
N ASP A 122 -8.42 11.44 19.94
CA ASP A 122 -8.59 10.00 20.21
C ASP A 122 -9.89 9.44 19.58
N GLN A 123 -10.81 10.32 19.20
CA GLN A 123 -12.08 10.01 18.54
C GLN A 123 -12.00 9.92 17.01
N ASP A 124 -10.88 10.30 16.40
CA ASP A 124 -10.71 10.38 14.95
C ASP A 124 -9.96 9.16 14.40
N HIS A 125 -10.69 8.34 13.65
CA HIS A 125 -10.19 7.08 13.11
C HIS A 125 -10.06 7.16 11.59
N TRP A 126 -8.85 6.98 11.09
CA TRP A 126 -8.52 7.09 9.67
C TRP A 126 -7.82 5.83 9.18
N SER A 127 -8.19 5.36 7.99
CA SER A 127 -7.47 4.28 7.30
C SER A 127 -6.52 4.86 6.25
N GLY A 128 -5.32 4.29 6.16
CA GLY A 128 -4.19 4.74 5.35
C GLY A 128 -4.63 5.22 3.97
N ILE A 129 -4.67 6.53 3.81
CA ILE A 129 -5.10 7.16 2.57
C ILE A 129 -4.09 6.76 1.48
N THR A 130 -4.59 6.10 0.44
CA THR A 130 -3.76 5.75 -0.71
C THR A 130 -3.72 6.95 -1.64
N TYR A 131 -2.55 7.56 -1.78
CA TYR A 131 -2.35 8.72 -2.65
C TYR A 131 -1.88 8.31 -4.04
N THR A 132 -2.50 8.89 -5.05
CA THR A 132 -2.05 8.85 -6.44
C THR A 132 -1.59 10.26 -6.85
N THR A 133 -0.34 10.39 -7.30
CA THR A 133 0.16 11.64 -7.86
C THR A 133 -0.49 11.90 -9.22
N ALA A 134 -1.04 13.10 -9.43
CA ALA A 134 -1.44 13.52 -10.75
C ALA A 134 -0.19 13.70 -11.62
N SER A 135 -0.25 13.32 -12.90
CA SER A 135 0.89 13.46 -13.82
C SER A 135 0.78 14.64 -14.79
N LEU A 136 -0.34 15.36 -14.77
CA LEU A 136 -0.64 16.47 -15.66
C LEU A 136 -0.82 17.76 -14.86
N ARG A 137 -0.48 18.89 -15.50
CA ARG A 137 -0.66 20.25 -14.94
C ARG A 137 -0.02 20.36 -13.54
N HIS A 138 -0.81 20.66 -12.51
CA HIS A 138 -0.30 20.87 -11.14
C HIS A 138 0.23 19.58 -10.48
N GLY A 139 0.07 18.43 -11.13
CA GLY A 139 0.76 17.19 -10.76
C GLY A 139 2.19 17.09 -11.30
N ASP A 140 2.53 17.86 -12.34
CA ASP A 140 3.88 17.93 -12.89
C ASP A 140 4.67 19.04 -12.17
N PRO A 141 5.79 18.73 -11.50
CA PRO A 141 6.65 19.74 -10.87
C PRO A 141 7.08 20.87 -11.81
N TYR A 142 7.18 20.62 -13.12
CA TYR A 142 7.58 21.64 -14.10
C TYR A 142 6.57 22.79 -14.21
N HIS A 143 5.32 22.54 -13.84
CA HIS A 143 4.24 23.53 -13.90
C HIS A 143 3.99 24.23 -12.55
N LEU A 144 4.83 23.96 -11.54
CA LEU A 144 4.70 24.54 -10.20
C LEU A 144 5.66 25.71 -9.99
N GLU A 145 5.20 26.70 -9.25
CA GLU A 145 6.05 27.81 -8.79
C GLU A 145 6.72 27.48 -7.45
N GLY A 146 8.00 27.85 -7.30
CA GLY A 146 8.70 27.77 -6.01
C GLY A 146 8.93 26.35 -5.52
N ASP A 147 8.62 26.10 -4.25
CA ASP A 147 8.83 24.84 -3.51
C ASP A 147 7.54 24.04 -3.31
N ARG A 148 6.54 24.25 -4.16
CA ARG A 148 5.25 23.56 -4.09
C ARG A 148 5.39 22.07 -4.40
N SER A 149 4.59 21.26 -3.70
CA SER A 149 4.51 19.82 -3.94
C SER A 149 3.54 19.50 -5.08
N PRO A 150 3.78 18.42 -5.87
CA PRO A 150 2.83 17.91 -6.84
C PRO A 150 1.45 17.65 -6.26
N LEU A 151 0.41 17.93 -7.04
CA LEU A 151 -0.96 17.56 -6.69
C LEU A 151 -1.08 16.04 -6.57
N THR A 152 -1.61 15.59 -5.44
CA THR A 152 -1.99 14.19 -5.21
C THR A 152 -3.47 14.08 -4.87
N VAL A 153 -4.05 12.93 -5.19
CA VAL A 153 -5.42 12.57 -4.84
C VAL A 153 -5.36 11.33 -3.96
N GLY A 154 -5.79 11.48 -2.72
CA GLY A 154 -5.90 10.42 -1.73
C GLY A 154 -7.32 9.87 -1.64
N ALA A 155 -7.46 8.56 -1.40
CA ALA A 155 -8.72 7.97 -0.98
C ALA A 155 -8.53 7.06 0.24
N GLY A 156 -9.46 7.11 1.19
CA GLY A 156 -9.40 6.33 2.42
C GLY A 156 -10.75 6.23 3.14
N VAL A 157 -10.70 5.87 4.42
CA VAL A 157 -11.88 5.82 5.30
C VAL A 157 -11.64 6.73 6.48
N ALA A 158 -12.64 7.54 6.83
CA ALA A 158 -12.66 8.35 8.03
C ALA A 158 -13.88 8.00 8.88
N TYR A 159 -13.69 7.97 10.19
CA TYR A 159 -14.76 7.81 11.16
C TYR A 159 -14.43 8.61 12.41
N VAL A 160 -15.32 9.53 12.74
CA VAL A 160 -15.30 10.22 14.03
C VAL A 160 -16.30 9.52 14.94
N GLU A 161 -15.91 9.17 16.17
CA GLU A 161 -16.82 8.45 17.07
C GLU A 161 -18.15 9.18 17.27
N GLY A 162 -19.25 8.43 17.12
CA GLY A 162 -20.62 8.98 17.18
C GLY A 162 -21.14 9.54 15.85
N GLN A 163 -20.33 9.54 14.79
CA GLN A 163 -20.77 9.87 13.43
C GLN A 163 -20.97 8.60 12.57
N MET A 164 -21.27 8.76 11.29
CA MET A 164 -21.24 7.64 10.34
C MET A 164 -19.86 7.56 9.70
N PRO A 165 -19.28 6.35 9.49
CA PRO A 165 -18.08 6.20 8.68
C PRO A 165 -18.29 6.76 7.28
N ALA A 166 -17.28 7.43 6.75
CA ALA A 166 -17.27 8.03 5.44
C ALA A 166 -16.09 7.54 4.61
N VAL A 167 -16.29 7.43 3.30
CA VAL A 167 -15.17 7.37 2.35
C VAL A 167 -14.65 8.79 2.20
N VAL A 168 -13.36 9.01 2.42
CA VAL A 168 -12.73 10.31 2.27
C VAL A 168 -11.96 10.35 0.96
N VAL A 169 -12.12 11.45 0.21
CA VAL A 169 -11.25 11.82 -0.90
C VAL A 169 -10.49 13.07 -0.48
N HIS A 170 -9.17 13.02 -0.48
CA HIS A 170 -8.31 14.12 -0.08
C HIS A 170 -7.54 14.65 -1.30
N LEU A 171 -7.52 15.98 -1.48
CA LEU A 171 -6.67 16.65 -2.46
C LEU A 171 -5.56 17.39 -1.73
N ASP A 172 -4.32 17.02 -2.02
CA ASP A 172 -3.12 17.56 -1.35
C ASP A 172 -2.12 18.12 -2.37
N GLY A 173 -1.56 19.31 -2.08
CA GLY A 173 -0.50 19.94 -2.87
C GLY A 173 -0.97 20.72 -4.11
N GLY A 174 -0.16 20.76 -5.15
CA GLY A 174 -0.40 21.54 -6.38
C GLY A 174 -0.07 23.03 -6.25
N GLN A 175 -0.39 23.80 -7.30
CA GLN A 175 0.00 25.22 -7.41
C GLN A 175 -0.47 26.09 -6.24
N TYR A 176 -1.63 25.77 -5.66
CA TYR A 176 -2.23 26.54 -4.57
C TYR A 176 -2.12 25.85 -3.21
N ASP A 177 -1.38 24.73 -3.14
CA ASP A 177 -1.21 23.97 -1.89
C ASP A 177 -2.58 23.55 -1.32
N TYR A 178 -3.34 22.83 -2.13
CA TYR A 178 -4.64 22.31 -1.76
C TYR A 178 -4.49 21.38 -0.55
N ASP A 179 -5.47 21.45 0.34
CA ASP A 179 -5.60 20.60 1.52
C ASP A 179 -7.12 20.51 1.79
N HIS A 180 -7.78 19.63 1.04
CA HIS A 180 -9.23 19.58 0.96
C HIS A 180 -9.77 18.16 1.00
N ASP A 181 -10.62 17.90 2.00
CA ASP A 181 -11.33 16.64 2.15
C ASP A 181 -12.77 16.70 1.64
N ALA A 182 -13.19 15.62 0.98
CA ALA A 182 -14.58 15.31 0.72
C ALA A 182 -14.97 14.02 1.43
N PHE A 183 -15.91 14.10 2.37
CA PHE A 183 -16.46 12.96 3.10
C PHE A 183 -17.75 12.48 2.43
N LEU A 184 -17.77 11.23 1.99
CA LEU A 184 -18.85 10.64 1.22
C LEU A 184 -19.49 9.49 1.99
N ARG A 185 -20.82 9.40 1.92
CA ARG A 185 -21.54 8.18 2.28
C ARG A 185 -21.18 7.04 1.31
N LEU A 186 -21.43 5.80 1.70
CA LEU A 186 -21.11 4.62 0.86
C LEU A 186 -21.82 4.64 -0.51
N ASP A 187 -23.07 5.11 -0.56
CA ASP A 187 -23.82 5.28 -1.81
C ASP A 187 -23.22 6.38 -2.69
N GLU A 188 -22.82 7.50 -2.11
CA GLU A 188 -22.17 8.61 -2.82
C GLU A 188 -20.79 8.23 -3.36
N ALA A 189 -19.99 7.50 -2.56
CA ALA A 189 -18.70 6.97 -2.99
C ALA A 189 -18.84 5.97 -4.14
N TYR A 190 -19.89 5.14 -4.12
CA TYR A 190 -20.20 4.23 -5.22
C TYR A 190 -20.56 4.99 -6.51
N GLU A 191 -21.38 6.04 -6.42
CA GLU A 191 -21.72 6.87 -7.58
C GLU A 191 -20.50 7.66 -8.10
N LEU A 192 -19.63 8.17 -7.22
CA LEU A 192 -18.37 8.81 -7.63
C LEU A 192 -17.48 7.83 -8.39
N ARG A 193 -17.31 6.61 -7.89
CA ARG A 193 -16.56 5.55 -8.60
C ARG A 193 -17.12 5.33 -10.00
N ARG A 194 -18.44 5.21 -10.16
CA ARG A 194 -19.07 5.03 -11.47
C ARG A 194 -18.82 6.21 -12.41
N ALA A 195 -18.88 7.43 -11.89
CA ALA A 195 -18.58 8.62 -12.68
C ALA A 195 -17.12 8.66 -13.12
N LEU A 196 -16.18 8.23 -12.27
CA LEU A 196 -14.76 8.10 -12.62
C LEU A 196 -14.53 7.03 -13.68
N ASP A 197 -15.14 5.84 -13.55
CA ASP A 197 -15.05 4.77 -14.54
C ASP A 197 -15.54 5.25 -15.92
N GLN A 198 -16.68 5.95 -15.97
CA GLN A 198 -17.19 6.56 -17.21
C GLN A 198 -16.25 7.61 -17.80
N ALA A 199 -15.63 8.45 -16.97
CA ALA A 199 -14.67 9.45 -17.43
C ALA A 199 -13.41 8.80 -18.00
N ILE A 200 -12.95 7.70 -17.42
CA ILE A 200 -11.81 6.90 -17.93
C ILE A 200 -12.14 6.29 -19.28
N ASP A 201 -13.33 5.72 -19.45
CA ASP A 201 -13.77 5.15 -20.73
C ASP A 201 -13.79 6.23 -21.82
N HIS A 202 -14.43 7.38 -21.56
CA HIS A 202 -14.45 8.50 -22.51
C HIS A 202 -13.06 9.06 -22.82
N ALA A 203 -12.16 9.15 -21.83
CA ALA A 203 -10.80 9.61 -22.05
C ALA A 203 -10.01 8.62 -22.92
N THR A 204 -10.24 7.32 -22.73
CA THR A 204 -9.64 6.26 -23.54
C THR A 204 -10.10 6.35 -24.99
N GLU A 205 -11.40 6.50 -25.22
CA GLU A 205 -11.98 6.69 -26.56
C GLU A 205 -11.40 7.93 -27.24
N ALA A 206 -11.36 9.08 -26.54
CA ALA A 206 -10.80 10.32 -27.06
C ALA A 206 -9.32 10.15 -27.45
N PHE A 207 -8.52 9.46 -26.63
CA PHE A 207 -7.12 9.20 -26.92
C PHE A 207 -6.94 8.30 -28.15
N SER A 208 -7.74 7.24 -28.29
CA SER A 208 -7.72 6.38 -29.48
C SER A 208 -8.03 7.16 -30.76
N HIS A 209 -9.05 8.03 -30.73
CA HIS A 209 -9.38 8.88 -31.88
C HIS A 209 -8.24 9.82 -32.27
N MET A 210 -7.58 10.45 -31.30
CA MET A 210 -6.41 11.30 -31.56
C MET A 210 -5.27 10.54 -32.24
N CYS A 211 -4.99 9.30 -31.81
CA CYS A 211 -3.95 8.47 -32.43
C CYS A 211 -4.30 8.09 -33.88
N ASP A 212 -5.55 7.72 -34.15
CA ASP A 212 -6.00 7.34 -35.49
C ASP A 212 -5.91 8.50 -36.49
N GLU A 213 -6.23 9.73 -36.06
CA GLU A 213 -6.09 10.94 -36.88
C GLU A 213 -4.62 11.22 -37.23
N ILE A 214 -3.71 11.08 -36.26
CA ILE A 214 -2.27 11.29 -36.47
C ILE A 214 -1.71 10.27 -37.47
N VAL A 215 -2.08 8.99 -37.33
CA VAL A 215 -1.64 7.91 -38.23
C VAL A 215 -2.22 8.12 -39.64
N SER A 216 -3.51 8.46 -39.74
CA SER A 216 -4.18 8.69 -41.03
C SER A 216 -3.62 9.92 -41.75
N GLY A 217 -3.34 11.01 -41.02
CA GLY A 217 -2.74 12.23 -41.57
C GLY A 217 -1.33 12.02 -42.12
N ALA A 218 -0.52 11.17 -41.48
CA ALA A 218 0.82 10.82 -41.95
C ALA A 218 0.83 10.05 -43.28
N HIS A 219 -0.19 9.22 -43.53
CA HIS A 219 -0.33 8.48 -44.79
C HIS A 219 -0.70 9.37 -45.99
N THR A 220 -1.48 10.43 -45.78
CA THR A 220 -1.85 11.39 -46.85
C THR A 220 -0.70 12.27 -47.32
N LEU A 221 0.33 12.50 -46.49
CA LEU A 221 1.47 13.38 -46.84
C LEU A 221 2.63 12.65 -47.57
N GLY A 222 2.56 11.31 -47.69
CA GLY A 222 3.58 10.49 -48.35
C GLY A 222 3.28 10.08 -49.79
N GLY A 223 2.13 10.50 -50.35
CA GLY A 223 1.59 10.00 -51.63
C GLY A 223 1.98 10.78 -52.89
N ASP A 224 2.61 11.95 -52.78
CA ASP A 224 3.06 12.74 -53.93
C ASP A 224 4.59 12.62 -54.11
N LYS A 225 5.02 11.55 -54.79
CA LYS A 225 6.32 11.47 -55.48
C LYS A 225 6.22 10.66 -56.76
#